data_AF-A0A0M2PZM9-F1
#
_entry.id   AF-A0A0M2PZM9-F1
#
_cell.length_a   1.000
_cell.length_b   1.000
_cell.length_c   1.000
_cell.angle_alpha   90.00
_cell.angle_beta   90.00
_cell.angle_gamma   90.00
#
_symmetry.space_group_name_H-M   'P 1'
#
loop_
_entity.id
_entity.type
_entity.pdbx_description
1 polymer ?
#
loop_
_entity_poly.entity_id
_entity_poly.type
_entity_poly.pdbx_seq_one_letter_code
_entity_poly.pdbx_strand_id
1 'polypeptide(L)'
;MPSSPALPKTLEDSVLHQIQNGQALIVNARRRNGVVLCKPYHTEFAGPGSLIGGSLDTDCEKLIAVGKLSILNPTSGDDYHRACLIRRQWVILMYKMTSHEDPLDRARLLLNQFDNYFSEADMVNLSTEILSQLVGVFPSTFMESRHLLNSPDS
;
A
#
# COMPACT_ATOMS: atom_id res chain seq x y z
N MET A 1 -15.70 22.38 -21.56
CA MET A 1 -14.24 22.48 -21.42
C MET A 1 -13.81 21.43 -20.42
N PRO A 2 -13.05 20.38 -20.79
CA PRO A 2 -12.42 19.56 -19.77
C PRO A 2 -11.42 20.45 -19.04
N SER A 3 -11.56 20.55 -17.72
CA SER A 3 -10.60 21.24 -16.86
C SER A 3 -9.21 20.67 -17.09
N SER A 4 -8.24 21.52 -17.40
CA SER A 4 -6.83 21.14 -17.42
C SER A 4 -6.49 20.43 -16.10
N PRO A 5 -5.85 19.25 -16.11
CA PRO A 5 -5.49 18.60 -14.86
C PRO A 5 -4.56 19.53 -14.08
N ALA A 6 -4.92 19.79 -12.83
CA ALA A 6 -4.11 20.61 -11.94
C ALA A 6 -2.71 19.97 -11.81
N LEU A 7 -1.65 20.79 -11.82
CA LEU A 7 -0.29 20.30 -11.60
C LEU A 7 -0.23 19.49 -10.29
N PRO A 8 0.54 18.39 -10.24
CA PRO A 8 0.69 17.60 -9.03
C PRO A 8 1.24 18.47 -7.89
N LYS A 9 0.54 18.51 -6.75
CA LYS A 9 0.90 19.37 -5.62
C LYS A 9 1.81 18.66 -4.62
N THR A 10 1.80 17.33 -4.63
CA THR A 10 2.60 16.46 -3.76
C THR A 10 3.43 15.45 -4.57
N LEU A 11 4.37 14.78 -3.92
CA LEU A 11 5.12 13.69 -4.54
C LEU A 11 4.18 12.53 -4.88
N GLU A 12 3.22 12.24 -4.00
CA GLU A 12 2.18 11.24 -4.19
C GLU A 12 1.33 11.53 -5.44
N ASP A 13 0.89 12.78 -5.63
CA ASP A 13 0.14 13.17 -6.83
C ASP A 13 0.98 13.00 -8.10
N SER A 14 2.27 13.33 -8.02
CA SER A 14 3.20 13.18 -9.15
C SER A 14 3.36 11.71 -9.51
N VAL A 15 3.58 10.85 -8.52
CA VAL A 15 3.70 9.40 -8.73
C VAL A 15 2.38 8.82 -9.25
N LEU A 16 1.25 9.22 -8.68
CA LEU A 16 -0.09 8.82 -9.12
C LEU A 16 -0.32 9.15 -10.61
N HIS A 17 -0.02 10.38 -11.01
CA HIS A 17 -0.13 10.79 -12.40
C HIS A 17 0.78 9.96 -13.33
N GLN A 18 2.01 9.67 -12.90
CA GLN A 18 2.94 8.85 -13.68
C GLN A 18 2.40 7.42 -13.89
N ILE A 19 1.92 6.76 -12.82
CA ILE A 19 1.39 5.38 -12.91
C ILE A 19 0.08 5.31 -13.69
N GLN A 20 -0.79 6.33 -13.59
CA GLN A 20 -2.01 6.45 -14.38
C GLN A 20 -1.71 6.57 -15.88
N ASN A 21 -0.60 7.21 -16.24
CA ASN A 21 -0.11 7.30 -17.61
C ASN A 21 0.71 6.07 -18.06
N GLY A 22 0.68 4.98 -17.28
CA GLY A 22 1.32 3.72 -17.63
C GLY A 22 2.83 3.70 -17.40
N GLN A 23 3.40 4.69 -16.72
CA GLN A 23 4.82 4.66 -16.36
C GLN A 23 5.06 3.63 -15.26
N ALA A 24 6.12 2.85 -15.42
CA ALA A 24 6.51 1.83 -14.47
C ALA A 24 7.56 2.37 -13.50
N LEU A 25 7.30 2.23 -12.21
CA LEU A 25 8.10 2.76 -11.13
C LEU A 25 8.36 1.68 -10.08
N ILE A 26 9.41 1.85 -9.28
CA ILE A 26 9.80 0.89 -8.25
C ILE A 26 9.81 1.58 -6.88
N VAL A 27 9.12 1.00 -5.91
CA VAL A 27 9.24 1.41 -4.50
C VAL A 27 10.66 1.08 -4.02
N ASN A 28 11.40 2.07 -3.49
CA ASN A 28 12.80 1.89 -3.17
C ASN A 28 13.04 0.81 -2.08
N ALA A 29 13.63 -0.32 -2.47
CA ALA A 29 13.93 -1.44 -1.57
C ALA A 29 14.87 -1.10 -0.39
N ARG A 30 15.65 -0.01 -0.49
CA ARG A 30 16.63 0.40 0.54
C ARG A 30 16.04 1.33 1.60
N ARG A 31 14.73 1.59 1.55
CA ARG A 31 14.03 2.47 2.46
C ARG A 31 12.85 1.71 3.08
N ARG A 32 12.54 2.08 4.32
CA ARG A 32 11.33 1.62 5.02
C ARG A 32 10.15 2.45 4.53
N ASN A 33 9.67 2.15 3.33
CA ASN A 33 8.56 2.87 2.72
C ASN A 33 7.59 1.90 2.03
N GLY A 34 6.50 2.42 1.49
CA GLY A 34 5.53 1.63 0.76
C GLY A 34 4.49 2.55 0.17
N VAL A 35 3.60 1.99 -0.64
CA VAL A 35 2.42 2.70 -1.10
C VAL A 35 1.20 1.82 -0.96
N VAL A 36 0.09 2.44 -0.57
CA VAL A 36 -1.24 1.87 -0.73
C VAL A 36 -1.84 2.44 -2.01
N LEU A 37 -2.19 1.55 -2.93
CA LEU A 37 -2.85 1.84 -4.20
C LEU A 37 -4.34 1.63 -4.00
N CYS A 38 -5.13 2.69 -4.08
CA CYS A 38 -6.58 2.62 -3.99
C CYS A 38 -7.14 2.55 -5.40
N LYS A 39 -7.73 1.40 -5.74
CA LYS A 39 -8.39 1.13 -7.03
C LYS A 39 -9.90 1.11 -6.84
N PRO A 40 -10.71 1.12 -7.92
CA PRO A 40 -12.16 1.26 -7.80
C PRO A 40 -12.83 0.17 -6.94
N TYR A 41 -12.26 -1.04 -6.89
CA TYR A 41 -12.88 -2.19 -6.23
C TYR A 41 -12.11 -2.73 -5.03
N HIS A 42 -10.86 -2.30 -4.82
CA HIS A 42 -10.00 -2.82 -3.76
C HIS A 42 -8.81 -1.89 -3.51
N THR A 43 -8.16 -2.09 -2.37
CA THR A 43 -6.88 -1.47 -2.07
C THR A 43 -5.78 -2.51 -2.06
N GLU A 44 -4.59 -2.12 -2.51
CA GLU A 44 -3.43 -2.99 -2.50
C GLU A 44 -2.26 -2.30 -1.81
N PHE A 45 -1.51 -3.06 -1.02
CA PHE A 45 -0.23 -2.59 -0.51
C PHE A 45 0.92 -3.04 -1.42
N ALA A 46 1.78 -2.10 -1.83
CA ALA A 46 3.03 -2.34 -2.54
C ALA A 46 4.20 -1.88 -1.67
N GLY A 47 4.88 -2.84 -1.03
CA GLY A 47 6.01 -2.56 -0.15
C GLY A 47 7.34 -2.44 -0.91
N PRO A 48 8.48 -2.33 -0.19
CA PRO A 48 9.78 -2.04 -0.78
C PRO A 48 10.20 -3.07 -1.83
N GLY A 49 10.77 -2.54 -2.92
CA GLY A 49 11.16 -3.29 -4.11
C GLY A 49 10.02 -3.61 -5.08
N SER A 50 8.76 -3.30 -4.73
CA SER A 50 7.62 -3.58 -5.62
C SER A 50 7.61 -2.68 -6.84
N LEU A 51 7.21 -3.26 -7.98
CA LEU A 51 6.75 -2.48 -9.12
C LEU A 51 5.40 -1.81 -8.82
N ILE A 52 5.22 -0.58 -9.25
CA ILE A 52 3.94 0.12 -9.34
C ILE A 52 3.80 0.78 -10.72
N GLY A 53 2.57 0.96 -11.20
CA GLY A 53 2.28 1.48 -12.53
C GLY A 53 2.41 0.43 -13.63
N GLY A 54 2.95 0.84 -14.78
CA GLY A 54 2.80 0.04 -16.00
C GLY A 54 1.33 -0.15 -16.34
N SER A 55 0.96 -1.32 -16.88
CA SER A 55 -0.44 -1.66 -17.16
C SER A 55 -1.24 -2.13 -15.94
N LEU A 56 -0.63 -2.20 -14.75
CA LEU A 56 -1.24 -2.81 -13.56
C LEU A 56 -2.07 -1.84 -12.72
N ASP A 57 -1.68 -0.55 -12.73
CA ASP A 57 -2.20 0.46 -11.81
C ASP A 57 -2.70 1.72 -12.52
N THR A 58 -3.05 1.62 -13.81
CA THR A 58 -3.58 2.75 -14.59
C THR A 58 -4.94 3.24 -14.07
N ASP A 59 -5.66 2.37 -13.38
CA ASP A 59 -6.95 2.62 -12.73
C ASP A 59 -6.82 3.08 -11.27
N CYS A 60 -5.60 3.27 -10.76
CA CYS A 60 -5.38 3.75 -9.40
C CYS A 60 -5.99 5.15 -9.24
N GLU A 61 -6.93 5.30 -8.31
CA GLU A 61 -7.64 6.56 -8.04
C GLU A 61 -6.90 7.42 -7.00
N LYS A 62 -6.19 6.76 -6.08
CA LYS A 62 -5.47 7.41 -4.99
C LYS A 62 -4.24 6.59 -4.59
N LEU A 63 -3.13 7.30 -4.37
CA LEU A 63 -1.91 6.73 -3.83
C LEU A 63 -1.66 7.32 -2.44
N ILE A 64 -1.37 6.46 -1.46
CA ILE A 64 -1.05 6.87 -0.09
C ILE A 64 0.32 6.32 0.26
N ALA A 65 1.25 7.21 0.63
CA ALA A 65 2.57 6.81 1.09
C ALA A 65 2.50 6.18 2.49
N VAL A 66 3.25 5.10 2.67
CA VAL A 66 3.58 4.53 3.98
C VAL A 66 5.06 4.81 4.24
N GLY A 67 5.35 5.51 5.33
CA GLY A 67 6.68 6.05 5.60
C GLY A 67 7.12 7.13 4.60
N LYS A 68 8.43 7.38 4.54
CA LYS A 68 8.99 8.39 3.63
C LYS A 68 9.08 7.86 2.20
N LEU A 69 8.15 8.29 1.35
CA LEU A 69 8.05 7.85 -0.04
C LEU A 69 9.38 8.06 -0.80
N SER A 70 9.88 6.97 -1.39
CA SER A 70 11.04 6.96 -2.27
C SER A 70 10.76 6.02 -3.45
N ILE A 71 10.81 6.58 -4.65
CA ILE A 71 10.49 5.90 -5.91
C ILE A 71 11.71 5.95 -6.84
N LEU A 72 11.93 4.87 -7.59
CA LEU A 72 13.01 4.70 -8.56
C LEU A 72 12.41 4.37 -9.93
N ASN A 73 13.12 4.72 -11.00
CA ASN A 73 12.85 4.20 -12.33
C ASN A 73 13.54 2.83 -12.49
N PRO A 74 12.91 1.83 -13.13
CA PRO A 74 13.62 0.62 -13.54
C PRO A 74 14.74 1.00 -14.52
N THR A 75 15.97 0.51 -14.29
CA THR A 75 17.11 0.83 -15.16
C THR A 75 17.37 -0.23 -16.21
N SER A 76 16.74 -1.40 -16.08
CA SER A 76 16.86 -2.55 -16.96
C SER A 76 15.60 -3.42 -16.94
N GLY A 77 15.49 -4.33 -17.92
CA GLY A 77 14.43 -5.36 -17.92
C GLY A 77 14.51 -6.29 -16.71
N ASP A 78 15.72 -6.57 -16.22
CA ASP A 78 15.94 -7.41 -15.03
C ASP A 78 15.44 -6.71 -13.75
N ASP A 79 15.65 -5.40 -13.62
CA ASP A 79 15.10 -4.62 -12.50
C ASP A 79 13.58 -4.64 -12.51
N TYR A 80 12.98 -4.43 -13.70
CA TYR A 80 11.53 -4.48 -13.88
C TYR A 80 10.98 -5.86 -13.49
N HIS A 81 11.57 -6.93 -14.02
CA HIS A 81 11.13 -8.30 -13.73
C HIS A 81 11.25 -8.63 -12.24
N ARG A 82 12.37 -8.27 -11.61
CA ARG A 82 12.58 -8.45 -10.17
C ARG A 82 11.52 -7.70 -9.36
N ALA A 83 11.21 -6.45 -9.74
CA ALA A 83 10.20 -5.66 -9.06
C ALA A 83 8.78 -6.24 -9.20
N CYS A 84 8.45 -6.86 -10.35
CA CYS A 84 7.22 -7.64 -10.52
C CYS A 84 7.17 -8.84 -9.56
N LEU A 85 8.26 -9.60 -9.45
CA LEU A 85 8.32 -10.76 -8.56
C LEU A 85 8.15 -10.34 -7.09
N ILE A 86 8.78 -9.24 -6.69
CA ILE A 86 8.61 -8.67 -5.34
C ILE A 86 7.17 -8.20 -5.12
N ARG A 87 6.58 -7.50 -6.11
CA ARG A 87 5.18 -7.07 -6.07
C ARG A 87 4.24 -8.24 -5.82
N ARG A 88 4.46 -9.37 -6.49
CA ARG A 88 3.72 -10.62 -6.28
C ARG A 88 3.88 -11.18 -4.86
N GLN A 89 5.08 -11.10 -4.26
CA GLN A 89 5.27 -11.57 -2.88
C GLN A 89 4.48 -10.72 -1.87
N TRP A 90 4.40 -9.40 -2.08
CA TRP A 90 3.54 -8.55 -1.26
C TRP A 90 2.06 -8.90 -1.42
N VAL A 91 1.59 -9.19 -2.63
CA VAL A 91 0.21 -9.67 -2.85
C VAL A 91 -0.04 -10.99 -2.12
N ILE A 92 0.90 -11.94 -2.16
CA ILE A 92 0.78 -13.22 -1.44
C ILE A 92 0.75 -13.00 0.08
N LEU A 93 1.59 -12.10 0.61
CA LEU A 93 1.60 -11.76 2.03
C LEU A 93 0.25 -11.17 2.45
N MET A 94 -0.26 -10.20 1.70
CA MET A 94 -1.58 -9.62 1.95
C MET A 94 -2.68 -10.67 1.90
N TYR A 95 -2.64 -11.55 0.89
CA TYR A 95 -3.61 -12.64 0.74
C TYR A 95 -3.62 -13.59 1.94
N LYS A 96 -2.46 -13.95 2.49
CA LYS A 96 -2.40 -14.79 3.70
C LYS A 96 -3.15 -14.17 4.87
N MET A 97 -3.13 -12.83 4.98
CA MET A 97 -3.89 -12.14 6.01
C MET A 97 -5.37 -12.14 5.63
N THR A 98 -5.73 -11.72 4.41
CA THR A 98 -7.13 -11.57 3.99
C THR A 98 -7.90 -12.88 3.86
N SER A 99 -7.21 -14.03 3.76
CA SER A 99 -7.82 -15.35 3.66
C SER A 99 -8.24 -15.97 5.00
N HIS A 100 -7.98 -15.33 6.14
CA HIS A 100 -8.47 -15.82 7.43
C HIS A 100 -9.99 -15.65 7.53
N GLU A 101 -10.68 -16.64 8.11
CA GLU A 101 -12.14 -16.60 8.27
C GLU A 101 -12.59 -15.53 9.27
N ASP A 102 -11.85 -15.36 10.37
CA ASP A 102 -12.17 -14.38 11.41
C ASP A 102 -11.71 -12.96 10.99
N PRO A 103 -12.64 -11.98 10.86
CA PRO A 103 -12.28 -10.61 10.52
C PRO A 103 -11.42 -9.90 11.58
N LEU A 104 -11.51 -10.25 12.86
CA LEU A 104 -10.62 -9.68 13.89
C LEU A 104 -9.19 -10.16 13.71
N ASP A 105 -9.00 -11.43 13.35
CA ASP A 105 -7.68 -11.98 13.02
C ASP A 105 -7.09 -11.32 11.78
N ARG A 106 -7.88 -11.09 10.74
CA ARG A 106 -7.43 -10.36 9.53
C ARG A 106 -6.85 -8.98 9.89
N ALA A 107 -7.57 -8.23 10.73
CA ALA A 107 -7.12 -6.91 11.20
C ALA A 107 -5.87 -7.01 12.09
N ARG A 108 -5.85 -7.95 13.03
CA ARG A 108 -4.75 -8.17 13.98
C ARG A 108 -3.46 -8.55 13.26
N LEU A 109 -3.55 -9.45 12.29
CA LEU A 109 -2.41 -9.88 11.47
C LEU A 109 -1.84 -8.72 10.65
N LEU A 110 -2.70 -7.85 10.10
CA LEU A 110 -2.23 -6.65 9.41
C LEU A 110 -1.45 -5.73 10.34
N LEU A 111 -2.01 -5.42 11.51
CA LEU A 111 -1.38 -4.56 12.51
C LEU A 111 0.00 -5.11 12.90
N ASN A 112 0.06 -6.38 13.29
CA ASN A 112 1.32 -7.03 13.63
C ASN A 112 2.33 -6.99 12.47
N GLN A 113 1.88 -7.25 11.24
CA GLN A 113 2.75 -7.24 10.07
C GLN A 113 3.29 -5.83 9.77
N PHE A 114 2.46 -4.80 9.95
CA PHE A 114 2.82 -3.41 9.72
C PHE A 114 3.73 -2.90 10.85
N ASP A 115 3.45 -3.19 12.11
CA ASP A 115 4.28 -2.79 13.27
C ASP A 115 5.68 -3.40 13.22
N ASN A 116 5.82 -4.61 12.68
CA ASN A 116 7.12 -5.24 12.44
C ASN A 116 7.96 -4.49 11.39
N TYR A 117 7.32 -3.72 10.50
CA TYR A 117 7.97 -3.10 9.35
C TYR A 117 7.96 -1.58 9.36
N PHE A 118 7.04 -0.93 10.05
CA PHE A 118 6.80 0.49 10.03
C PHE A 118 6.69 1.02 11.46
N SER A 119 7.22 2.22 11.69
CA SER A 119 6.96 2.92 12.94
C SER A 119 5.58 3.56 12.94
N GLU A 120 5.05 3.90 14.10
CA GLU A 120 3.80 4.66 14.22
C GLU A 120 3.82 5.96 13.37
N ALA A 121 4.95 6.66 13.35
CA ALA A 121 5.15 7.86 12.52
C ALA A 121 5.09 7.57 11.01
N ASP A 122 5.49 6.37 10.56
CA ASP A 122 5.40 5.99 9.15
C ASP A 122 3.95 5.69 8.72
N MET A 123 3.11 5.28 9.67
CA MET A 123 1.72 4.91 9.45
C MET A 123 0.74 6.07 9.69
N VAL A 124 1.22 7.25 10.09
CA VAL A 124 0.38 8.40 10.45
C VAL A 124 -0.63 8.80 9.36
N ASN A 125 -0.28 8.56 8.09
CA ASN A 125 -1.12 8.89 6.94
C ASN A 125 -2.14 7.80 6.58
N LEU A 126 -2.07 6.64 7.24
CA LEU A 126 -3.00 5.53 7.02
C LEU A 126 -4.18 5.67 7.97
N SER A 127 -5.32 6.07 7.43
CA SER A 127 -6.57 6.07 8.19
C SER A 127 -7.06 4.64 8.46
N THR A 128 -7.89 4.49 9.48
CA THR A 128 -8.53 3.21 9.79
C THR A 128 -9.29 2.66 8.58
N GLU A 129 -9.94 3.50 7.79
CA GLU A 129 -10.66 3.08 6.58
C GLU A 129 -9.74 2.40 5.57
N ILE A 130 -8.55 2.99 5.31
CA ILE A 130 -7.58 2.44 4.37
C ILE A 130 -7.03 1.10 4.87
N LEU A 131 -6.66 1.04 6.16
CA LEU A 131 -6.18 -0.18 6.79
C LEU A 131 -7.24 -1.29 6.76
N SER A 132 -8.51 -0.93 7.00
CA SER A 132 -9.62 -1.86 6.96
C SER A 132 -9.88 -2.41 5.57
N GLN A 133 -9.78 -1.55 4.54
CA GLN A 133 -9.91 -1.95 3.14
C GLN A 133 -8.83 -2.94 2.72
N LEU A 134 -7.58 -2.76 3.18
CA LEU A 134 -6.45 -3.65 2.84
C LEU A 134 -6.68 -5.11 3.26
N VAL A 135 -7.52 -5.34 4.28
CA VAL A 135 -7.87 -6.68 4.76
C VAL A 135 -9.34 -7.04 4.65
N GLY A 136 -10.14 -6.19 3.99
CA GLY A 136 -11.55 -6.45 3.72
C GLY A 136 -12.40 -6.61 4.99
N VAL A 137 -12.22 -5.71 5.97
CA VAL A 137 -13.02 -5.66 7.22
C VAL A 137 -13.72 -4.32 7.36
N PHE A 138 -14.70 -4.24 8.27
CA PHE A 138 -15.30 -2.96 8.63
C PHE A 138 -14.34 -2.12 9.52
N PRO A 139 -14.36 -0.78 9.42
CA PRO A 139 -13.58 0.09 10.29
C PRO A 139 -13.78 -0.17 11.78
N SER A 140 -15.01 -0.49 12.21
CA SER A 140 -15.31 -0.85 13.60
C SER A 140 -14.54 -2.08 14.06
N THR A 141 -14.47 -3.13 13.23
CA THR A 141 -13.70 -4.35 13.52
C THR A 141 -12.21 -4.06 13.64
N PHE A 142 -11.68 -3.18 12.79
CA PHE A 142 -10.27 -2.79 12.86
C PHE A 142 -9.95 -2.02 14.14
N MET A 143 -10.83 -1.10 14.55
CA MET A 143 -10.69 -0.37 15.81
C MET A 143 -10.75 -1.30 17.03
N GLU A 144 -11.64 -2.28 17.01
CA GLU A 144 -11.74 -3.30 18.06
C GLU A 144 -10.45 -4.11 18.17
N SER A 145 -9.91 -4.59 17.04
CA SER A 145 -8.62 -5.30 16.99
C SER A 145 -7.48 -4.47 17.60
N ARG A 146 -7.41 -3.17 17.26
CA ARG A 146 -6.42 -2.24 17.83
C ARG A 146 -6.58 -2.02 19.33
N HIS A 147 -7.81 -1.97 19.82
CA HIS A 147 -8.08 -1.86 21.26
C HIS A 147 -7.66 -3.13 22.01
N LEU A 148 -7.94 -4.30 21.45
CA LEU A 148 -7.57 -5.59 22.04
C LEU A 148 -6.04 -5.75 22.14
N LEU A 149 -5.30 -5.39 21.09
CA LEU A 149 -3.82 -5.43 21.10
C LEU A 149 -3.17 -4.50 22.12
N ASN A 150 -3.81 -3.38 22.45
CA ASN A 150 -3.32 -2.41 23.43
C ASN A 150 -3.80 -2.70 24.85
N SER A 151 -4.64 -3.72 25.04
CA SER A 151 -5.15 -4.11 26.34
C SER A 151 -4.11 -4.99 27.07
N PRO A 152 -3.83 -4.74 28.36
CA PRO A 152 -2.74 -5.40 29.11
C PRO A 152 -2.91 -6.91 29.34
N ASP A 153 -4.02 -7.52 28.89
CA ASP A 153 -4.35 -8.94 29.06
C ASP A 153 -4.19 -9.77 27.76
N SER A 154 -3.48 -9.26 26.75
CA SER A 154 -3.25 -9.95 25.45
C SER A 154 -1.84 -10.52 25.28
#